data_AF-A0ABD1TII4-F1
#
_entry.id   AF-A0ABD1TII4-F1
#
_cell.length_a   1.000
_cell.length_b   1.000
_cell.length_c   1.000
_cell.angle_alpha   90.00
_cell.angle_beta   90.00
_cell.angle_gamma   90.00
#
_symmetry.space_group_name_H-M   'P 1'
#
loop_
_entity.id
_entity.type
_entity.pdbx_description
1 polymer ?
#
loop_
_entity_poly.entity_id
_entity_poly.type
_entity_poly.pdbx_seq_one_letter_code
_entity_poly.pdbx_strand_id
1 'polypeptide(L)'
;MKTGCPVLRQRYFSHLKCIYRKDVKDVFMSMSVTSTDEDVVKIGMLYLITSFLFTTPYKKQVTDATFSLIESEDIETYAWEKDFFKNTFSYLKIAMTKRTYDETTSSI
;
A
#
# COMPACT_ATOMS: atom_id res chain seq x y z
N MET A 1 11.27 -6.91 -21.00
CA MET A 1 10.35 -6.82 -19.84
C MET A 1 9.58 -8.13 -19.74
N LYS A 2 9.89 -8.99 -18.75
CA LYS A 2 9.05 -10.16 -18.46
C LYS A 2 7.83 -9.67 -17.69
N THR A 3 6.70 -9.52 -18.37
CA THR A 3 5.39 -9.31 -17.75
C THR A 3 4.91 -10.63 -17.16
N GLY A 4 5.46 -10.98 -16.00
CA GLY A 4 5.02 -12.10 -15.17
C GLY A 4 4.29 -11.59 -13.92
N CYS A 5 3.39 -12.39 -13.36
CA CYS A 5 2.81 -12.13 -12.05
C CYS A 5 3.94 -12.06 -11.00
N PRO A 6 3.96 -11.06 -10.10
CA PRO A 6 4.99 -10.94 -9.07
C PRO A 6 5.12 -12.22 -8.23
N VAL A 7 6.34 -12.58 -7.85
CA VAL A 7 6.65 -13.88 -7.22
C VAL A 7 5.98 -14.00 -5.85
N LEU A 8 6.03 -12.96 -5.02
CA LEU A 8 5.38 -12.89 -3.72
C LEU A 8 3.87 -12.97 -3.87
N ARG A 9 3.29 -12.32 -4.89
CA ARG A 9 1.87 -12.43 -5.19
C ARG A 9 1.48 -13.88 -5.48
N GLN A 10 2.25 -14.56 -6.33
CA GLN A 10 1.97 -15.95 -6.67
C GLN A 10 2.17 -16.90 -5.46
N ARG A 11 3.21 -16.69 -4.66
CA ARG A 11 3.56 -17.56 -3.53
C ARG A 11 2.59 -17.43 -2.37
N TYR A 12 2.21 -16.21 -2.00
CA TYR A 12 1.45 -15.95 -0.76
C TYR A 12 -0.01 -15.57 -1.00
N PHE A 13 -0.38 -15.13 -2.21
CA PHE A 13 -1.70 -14.57 -2.49
C PHE A 13 -2.38 -15.19 -3.73
N SER A 14 -1.90 -16.34 -4.23
CA SER A 14 -2.44 -17.00 -5.44
C SER A 14 -3.92 -17.37 -5.33
N HIS A 15 -4.41 -17.62 -4.13
CA HIS A 15 -5.82 -17.94 -3.87
C HIS A 15 -6.74 -16.72 -3.89
N LEU A 16 -6.19 -15.49 -3.96
CA LEU A 16 -6.94 -14.25 -3.90
C LEU A 16 -6.98 -13.56 -5.26
N LYS A 17 -8.20 -13.26 -5.73
CA LYS A 17 -8.42 -12.46 -6.94
C LYS A 17 -8.02 -11.00 -6.74
N CYS A 18 -8.38 -10.44 -5.59
CA CYS A 18 -8.04 -9.08 -5.17
C CYS A 18 -7.33 -9.15 -3.83
N ILE A 19 -6.28 -8.34 -3.66
CA ILE A 19 -5.47 -8.29 -2.45
C ILE A 19 -5.67 -6.92 -1.82
N TYR A 20 -6.04 -6.89 -0.56
CA TYR A 20 -6.22 -5.68 0.23
C TYR A 20 -5.23 -5.66 1.39
N ARG A 21 -5.15 -4.50 2.08
CA ARG A 21 -4.30 -4.33 3.25
C ARG A 21 -4.51 -5.42 4.31
N LYS A 22 -5.75 -5.86 4.52
CA LYS A 22 -6.08 -6.92 5.48
C LYS A 22 -5.39 -8.23 5.12
N ASP A 23 -5.46 -8.63 3.86
CA ASP A 23 -4.85 -9.87 3.39
C ASP A 23 -3.33 -9.84 3.56
N VAL A 24 -2.69 -8.70 3.28
CA VAL A 24 -1.25 -8.51 3.51
C VAL A 24 -0.90 -8.63 5.00
N LYS A 25 -1.72 -8.03 5.88
CA LYS A 25 -1.53 -8.14 7.33
C LYS A 25 -1.66 -9.60 7.78
N ASP A 26 -2.70 -10.29 7.33
CA ASP A 26 -3.00 -11.66 7.72
C ASP A 26 -1.87 -12.59 7.27
N VAL A 27 -1.37 -12.43 6.03
CA VAL A 27 -0.18 -13.14 5.55
C VAL A 27 1.02 -12.84 6.43
N PHE A 28 1.36 -11.57 6.66
CA PHE A 28 2.53 -11.18 7.46
C PHE A 28 2.49 -11.79 8.88
N MET A 29 1.34 -11.75 9.54
CA MET A 29 1.15 -12.30 10.88
C MET A 29 1.18 -13.84 10.91
N SER A 30 0.91 -14.49 9.78
CA SER A 30 0.94 -15.95 9.65
C SER A 30 2.30 -16.50 9.20
N MET A 31 3.25 -15.63 8.81
CA MET A 31 4.58 -16.06 8.40
C MET A 31 5.28 -16.76 9.57
N SER A 32 5.83 -17.94 9.31
CA SER A 32 6.45 -18.79 10.31
C SER A 32 7.90 -19.12 9.91
N VAL A 33 8.56 -19.99 10.68
CA VAL A 33 9.96 -20.42 10.50
C VAL A 33 10.25 -21.01 9.11
N THR A 34 9.21 -21.38 8.35
CA THR A 34 9.35 -21.90 6.97
C THR A 34 9.46 -20.79 5.91
N SER A 35 9.22 -19.53 6.27
CA SER A 35 9.41 -18.39 5.37
C SER A 35 10.88 -17.97 5.35
N THR A 36 11.38 -17.54 4.19
CA THR A 36 12.72 -16.95 4.11
C THR A 36 12.72 -15.57 4.75
N ASP A 37 13.84 -15.18 5.38
CA ASP A 37 13.99 -13.84 5.95
C ASP A 37 13.72 -12.75 4.91
N GLU A 38 14.17 -12.97 3.67
CA GLU A 38 13.92 -12.08 2.54
C GLU A 38 12.42 -11.87 2.27
N ASP A 39 11.63 -12.95 2.23
CA ASP A 39 10.19 -12.86 2.00
C ASP A 39 9.51 -12.15 3.17
N VAL A 40 9.91 -12.44 4.42
CA VAL A 40 9.38 -11.77 5.62
C VAL A 40 9.60 -10.27 5.56
N VAL A 41 10.82 -9.85 5.18
CA VAL A 41 11.16 -8.43 5.02
C VAL A 41 10.30 -7.79 3.93
N LYS A 42 10.20 -8.41 2.75
CA LYS A 42 9.42 -7.84 1.63
C LYS A 42 7.92 -7.74 1.93
N ILE A 43 7.34 -8.75 2.57
CA ILE A 43 5.93 -8.71 3.00
C ILE A 43 5.73 -7.67 4.12
N GLY A 44 6.69 -7.53 5.04
CA GLY A 44 6.70 -6.48 6.06
C GLY A 44 6.73 -5.08 5.44
N MET A 45 7.59 -4.86 4.43
CA MET A 45 7.62 -3.61 3.65
C MET A 45 6.28 -3.36 2.94
N LEU A 46 5.70 -4.39 2.32
CA LEU A 46 4.38 -4.28 1.69
C LEU A 46 3.31 -3.88 2.69
N TYR A 47 3.32 -4.46 3.90
CA TYR A 47 2.40 -4.09 4.97
C TYR A 47 2.60 -2.64 5.41
N LEU A 48 3.84 -2.17 5.53
CA LEU A 48 4.15 -0.79 5.89
C LEU A 48 3.65 0.20 4.82
N ILE A 49 3.94 -0.08 3.55
CA ILE A 49 3.52 0.74 2.41
C ILE A 49 1.99 0.84 2.35
N THR A 50 1.30 -0.28 2.43
CA THR A 50 -0.17 -0.35 2.34
C THR A 50 -0.88 0.16 3.60
N SER A 51 -0.20 0.19 4.74
CA SER A 51 -0.76 0.67 6.00
C SER A 51 -0.56 2.16 6.25
N PHE A 52 0.59 2.71 5.87
CA PHE A 52 1.04 4.04 6.31
C PHE A 52 1.29 5.01 5.15
N LEU A 53 1.92 4.57 4.06
CA LEU A 53 2.26 5.45 2.92
C LEU A 53 1.07 5.68 1.98
N PHE A 54 0.25 4.64 1.79
CA PHE A 54 -1.03 4.72 1.12
C PHE A 54 -2.16 4.55 2.12
N THR A 55 -2.29 5.47 3.08
CA THR A 55 -3.49 5.64 3.93
C THR A 55 -4.71 6.06 3.11
N THR A 56 -4.91 5.45 1.95
CA THR A 56 -6.20 5.33 1.28
C THR A 56 -7.17 4.54 2.13
N PRO A 57 -8.48 4.80 2.01
CA PRO A 57 -9.50 4.06 2.74
C PRO A 57 -9.26 2.56 2.58
N TYR A 58 -9.52 1.80 3.64
CA TYR A 58 -9.27 0.36 3.86
C TYR A 58 -9.52 -0.58 2.65
N LYS A 59 -10.23 -0.09 1.62
CA LYS A 59 -10.60 -0.77 0.38
C LYS A 59 -9.62 -0.58 -0.80
N LYS A 60 -8.49 0.12 -0.67
CA LYS A 60 -7.54 0.21 -1.81
C LYS A 60 -6.88 -1.14 -2.04
N GLN A 61 -7.04 -1.64 -3.27
CA GLN A 61 -6.41 -2.86 -3.73
C GLN A 61 -4.90 -2.66 -3.89
N VAL A 62 -4.13 -3.63 -3.41
CA VAL A 62 -2.69 -3.73 -3.63
C VAL A 62 -2.46 -4.16 -5.06
N THR A 63 -1.69 -3.38 -5.81
CA THR A 63 -1.49 -3.57 -7.25
C THR A 63 -0.24 -4.39 -7.53
N ASP A 64 -0.17 -5.03 -8.69
CA ASP A 64 1.04 -5.74 -9.14
C ASP A 64 2.26 -4.83 -9.21
N ALA A 65 2.08 -3.55 -9.56
CA ALA A 65 3.16 -2.57 -9.54
C ALA A 65 3.77 -2.40 -8.13
N THR A 66 2.94 -2.48 -7.08
CA THR A 66 3.42 -2.44 -5.69
C THR A 66 4.25 -3.67 -5.35
N PHE A 67 3.81 -4.86 -5.80
CA PHE A 67 4.58 -6.09 -5.64
C PHE A 67 5.89 -6.07 -6.44
N SER A 68 5.85 -5.58 -7.68
CA SER A 68 7.06 -5.44 -8.50
C SER A 68 8.06 -4.46 -7.90
N LEU A 69 7.60 -3.39 -7.26
CA LEU A 69 8.46 -2.43 -6.57
C LEU A 69 9.16 -3.05 -5.35
N ILE A 70 8.47 -3.82 -4.52
CA ILE A 70 9.10 -4.47 -3.35
C ILE A 70 10.03 -5.63 -3.74
N GLU A 71 9.82 -6.22 -4.90
CA GLU A 71 10.68 -7.28 -5.44
C GLU A 71 11.89 -6.73 -6.18
N SER A 72 11.87 -5.45 -6.58
CA SER A 72 13.00 -4.80 -7.24
C SER A 72 13.94 -4.13 -6.24
N GLU A 73 15.19 -3.96 -6.67
CA GLU A 73 16.20 -3.20 -5.92
C GLU A 73 15.87 -1.70 -5.87
N ASP A 74 14.96 -1.23 -6.72
CA ASP A 74 14.56 0.17 -6.79
C ASP A 74 13.87 0.65 -5.51
N ILE A 75 13.40 -0.26 -4.64
CA ILE A 75 12.73 0.10 -3.40
C ILE A 75 13.57 1.04 -2.50
N GLU A 76 14.89 0.88 -2.50
CA GLU A 76 15.81 1.69 -1.70
C GLU A 76 15.97 3.11 -2.24
N THR A 77 15.80 3.30 -3.55
CA THR A 77 15.96 4.58 -4.25
C THR A 77 14.62 5.19 -4.69
N TYR A 78 13.52 4.50 -4.41
CA TYR A 78 12.19 4.95 -4.76
C TYR A 78 11.90 6.27 -4.05
N ALA A 79 11.37 7.23 -4.82
CA ALA A 79 11.09 8.59 -4.37
C ALA A 79 9.82 8.66 -3.50
N TRP A 80 9.83 7.94 -2.37
CA TRP A 80 8.73 7.83 -1.41
C TRP A 80 8.21 9.20 -0.96
N GLU A 81 9.11 10.18 -0.84
CA GLU A 81 8.81 11.54 -0.43
C GLU A 81 7.84 12.24 -1.39
N LYS A 82 7.94 11.97 -2.70
CA LYS A 82 7.07 12.60 -3.70
C LYS A 82 5.64 12.09 -3.58
N ASP A 83 5.47 10.78 -3.45
CA ASP A 83 4.14 10.17 -3.35
C ASP A 83 3.50 10.47 -2.00
N PHE A 84 4.29 10.46 -0.93
CA PHE A 84 3.84 10.87 0.40
C PHE A 84 3.37 12.33 0.42
N PHE A 85 4.14 13.24 -0.18
CA PHE A 85 3.77 14.65 -0.29
C PHE A 85 2.48 14.84 -1.08
N LYS A 86 2.36 14.20 -2.26
CA LYS A 86 1.15 14.26 -3.09
C LYS A 86 -0.08 13.77 -2.34
N ASN A 87 0.02 12.64 -1.64
CA ASN A 87 -1.08 12.10 -0.84
C ASN A 87 -1.47 13.06 0.29
N THR A 88 -0.48 13.54 1.05
CA THR A 88 -0.70 14.49 2.15
C THR A 88 -1.37 15.77 1.66
N PHE A 89 -0.86 16.34 0.56
CA PHE A 89 -1.43 17.54 -0.04
C PHE A 89 -2.86 17.34 -0.54
N SER A 90 -3.16 16.17 -1.14
CA SER A 90 -4.52 15.82 -1.55
C SER A 90 -5.48 15.77 -0.36
N TYR A 91 -5.08 15.15 0.75
CA TYR A 91 -5.90 15.10 1.96
C TYR A 91 -6.09 16.46 2.61
N LEU A 92 -5.04 17.28 2.68
CA LEU A 92 -5.13 18.66 3.17
C LEU A 92 -6.12 19.47 2.33
N LYS A 93 -6.04 19.35 1.00
CA LYS A 93 -6.98 20.02 0.09
C LYS A 93 -8.42 19.60 0.36
N ILE A 94 -8.68 18.29 0.50
CA ILE A 94 -10.02 17.77 0.84
C ILE A 94 -10.51 18.31 2.18
N ALA A 95 -9.67 18.30 3.21
CA ALA A 95 -10.03 18.77 4.55
C ALA A 95 -10.36 20.27 4.56
N MET A 96 -9.60 21.08 3.81
CA MET A 96 -9.86 22.51 3.67
C MET A 96 -11.16 22.78 2.92
N THR A 97 -11.42 22.09 1.81
CA THR A 97 -12.67 22.26 1.05
C THR A 97 -13.91 21.85 1.86
N LYS A 98 -13.82 20.80 2.69
CA LYS A 98 -14.93 20.41 3.59
C LYS A 98 -15.26 21.49 4.62
N ARG A 99 -14.24 22.09 5.26
CA ARG A 99 -14.47 23.18 6.23
C ARG A 99 -15.18 24.37 5.61
N THR A 100 -14.78 24.77 4.40
CA THR A 100 -15.41 25.90 3.71
C THR A 100 -16.89 25.64 3.44
N TYR A 101 -17.30 24.39 3.16
CA TYR A 101 -18.70 24.01 2.94
C TYR A 101 -19.54 24.00 4.23
N ASP A 102 -18.98 23.51 5.34
CA ASP A 102 -19.66 23.48 6.64
C ASP A 102 -19.88 24.91 7.22
N GLU A 103 -18.95 25.83 6.96
CA GLU A 103 -19.07 27.25 7.35
C GLU A 103 -20.11 28.01 6.52
N THR A 104 -20.28 27.68 5.23
CA THR A 104 -21.32 28.30 4.38
C THR A 104 -22.71 27.77 4.66
N THR A 105 -22.85 26.51 5.06
CA THR A 105 -24.16 25.90 5.39
C THR A 105 -24.64 26.19 6.81
N SER A 106 -23.73 26.48 7.76
CA SER A 106 -24.10 26.93 9.11
C SER A 106 -24.49 28.41 9.21
N SER A 107 -24.34 29.17 8.12
CA SER A 107 -24.59 30.62 8.07
C SER A 107 -25.88 30.99 7.30
N ILE A 108 -26.76 30.00 7.03
CA ILE A 108 -28.07 30.17 6.37
C ILE A 108 -29.19 29.85 7.36
#